data_AF-A0A957FPB7-F1
#
_entry.id   AF-A0A957FPB7-F1
#
_cell.length_a   1.000
_cell.length_b   1.000
_cell.length_c   1.000
_cell.angle_alpha   90.00
_cell.angle_beta   90.00
_cell.angle_gamma   90.00
#
_symmetry.space_group_name_H-M   'P 1'
#
loop_
_entity.id
_entity.type
_entity.pdbx_description
1 polymer ?
#
loop_
_entity_poly.entity_id
_entity_poly.type
_entity_poly.pdbx_seq_one_letter_code
_entity_poly.pdbx_strand_id
1 'polypeptide(L)'
;HDYIYENQNQFFSADDQLVVNTAVELGADRAALEQCYFRGDGRTAVEALDAVRRERGISGRPVFDIEGQRIFGAQSFDVFDQAIQQAMSNEQ
;
A
#
# COMPACT_ATOMS: atom_id res chain seq x y z
N HIS A 1 9.65 1.01 1.06
CA HIS A 1 8.47 0.46 0.36
C HIS A 1 8.89 -0.70 -0.53
N ASP A 2 9.68 -0.46 -1.58
CA ASP A 2 10.04 -1.48 -2.58
C ASP A 2 10.73 -2.71 -2.01
N TYR A 3 11.69 -2.53 -1.09
CA TYR A 3 12.34 -3.63 -0.40
C TYR A 3 11.35 -4.59 0.28
N ILE A 4 10.28 -4.08 0.89
CA ILE A 4 9.27 -4.92 1.54
C ILE A 4 8.45 -5.70 0.48
N TYR A 5 8.16 -5.07 -0.66
CA TYR A 5 7.45 -5.72 -1.77
C TYR A 5 8.27 -6.81 -2.46
N GLU A 6 9.58 -6.61 -2.59
CA GLU A 6 10.50 -7.61 -3.14
C GLU A 6 10.71 -8.79 -2.17
N ASN A 7 10.57 -8.54 -0.86
CA ASN A 7 10.81 -9.52 0.19
C ASN A 7 9.52 -9.94 0.92
N GLN A 8 8.36 -9.95 0.25
CA GLN A 8 7.05 -10.18 0.88
C GLN A 8 6.96 -11.43 1.76
N ASN A 9 7.63 -12.53 1.38
CA ASN A 9 7.64 -13.77 2.17
C ASN A 9 8.26 -13.56 3.57
N GLN A 10 9.30 -12.73 3.66
CA GLN A 10 9.94 -12.36 4.92
C GLN A 10 9.02 -11.48 5.78
N PHE A 11 8.27 -10.57 5.13
CA PHE A 11 7.44 -9.59 5.84
C PHE A 11 6.02 -10.08 6.16
N PHE A 12 5.59 -11.21 5.57
CA PHE A 12 4.25 -11.75 5.82
C PHE A 12 3.99 -12.07 7.30
N SER A 13 5.04 -12.42 8.05
CA SER A 13 4.97 -12.68 9.49
C SER A 13 6.04 -11.90 10.25
N ALA A 14 6.42 -10.73 9.73
CA ALA A 14 7.37 -9.85 10.40
C ALA A 14 6.84 -9.42 11.77
N ASP A 15 7.74 -9.42 12.74
CA ASP A 15 7.55 -8.67 13.98
C ASP A 15 8.02 -7.21 13.81
N ASP A 16 7.72 -6.40 14.81
CA ASP A 16 8.08 -4.98 14.83
C ASP A 16 9.61 -4.77 14.72
N GLN A 17 10.40 -5.67 15.31
CA GLN A 17 11.85 -5.55 15.33
C GLN A 17 12.45 -5.78 13.94
N LEU A 18 11.91 -6.75 13.19
CA LEU A 18 12.32 -6.99 11.81
C LEU A 18 12.04 -5.78 10.92
N VAL A 19 10.87 -5.15 11.09
CA VAL A 19 10.51 -3.94 10.34
C VAL A 19 11.46 -2.78 10.67
N VAL A 20 11.69 -2.51 11.96
CA VAL A 20 12.59 -1.43 12.38
C VAL A 20 14.02 -1.67 11.92
N ASN A 21 14.55 -2.88 12.12
CA ASN A 21 15.92 -3.20 11.71
C ASN A 21 16.12 -3.07 10.21
N THR A 22 15.17 -3.59 9.42
CA THR A 22 15.23 -3.47 7.95
C THR A 22 15.22 -2.00 7.54
N ALA A 23 14.33 -1.19 8.11
CA ALA A 23 14.26 0.23 7.76
C ALA A 23 15.56 0.98 8.10
N VAL A 24 16.19 0.66 9.24
CA VAL A 24 17.47 1.24 9.65
C VAL A 24 18.61 0.80 8.73
N GLU A 25 18.66 -0.48 8.32
CA GLU A 25 19.62 -0.99 7.33
C GLU A 25 19.49 -0.27 5.97
N LEU A 26 18.27 0.14 5.61
CA LEU A 26 17.97 0.93 4.41
C LEU A 26 18.20 2.45 4.60
N GLY A 27 18.74 2.87 5.75
CA GLY A 27 19.16 4.25 6.01
C GLY A 27 18.17 5.10 6.81
N ALA A 28 17.11 4.53 7.40
CA ALA A 28 16.25 5.26 8.31
C ALA A 28 16.96 5.58 9.63
N ASP A 29 16.66 6.76 10.21
CA ASP A 29 17.09 7.06 11.57
C ASP A 29 16.31 6.21 12.58
N ARG A 30 17.04 5.45 13.41
CA ARG A 30 16.43 4.51 14.37
C ARG A 30 15.55 5.24 15.39
N ALA A 31 16.06 6.30 16.02
CA ALA A 31 15.37 6.95 17.12
C ALA A 31 14.07 7.61 16.65
N ALA A 32 14.13 8.31 15.52
CA ALA A 32 12.96 8.91 14.89
C ALA A 32 11.95 7.85 14.43
N LEU A 33 12.43 6.74 13.86
CA LEU A 33 11.57 5.64 13.42
C LEU A 33 10.86 4.97 14.60
N GLU A 34 11.59 4.55 15.63
CA GLU A 34 11.00 3.89 16.80
C GLU A 34 10.00 4.80 17.50
N GLN A 35 10.31 6.09 17.65
CA GLN A 35 9.37 7.06 18.18
C GLN A 35 8.10 7.16 17.32
N CYS A 36 8.21 7.16 15.99
CA CYS A 36 7.06 7.23 15.10
C CYS A 36 6.24 5.94 15.10
N TYR A 37 6.91 4.79 15.00
CA TYR A 37 6.32 3.47 14.87
C TYR A 37 5.55 3.05 16.12
N PHE A 38 6.15 3.24 17.30
CA PHE A 38 5.57 2.79 18.56
C PHE A 38 4.57 3.76 19.20
N ARG A 39 4.44 5.00 18.70
CA ARG A 39 3.37 5.92 19.13
C ARG A 39 1.97 5.44 18.74
N GLY A 40 1.86 4.59 17.70
CA GLY A 40 0.59 4.02 17.26
C GLY A 40 -0.19 4.86 16.25
N ASP A 41 0.23 6.11 15.96
CA ASP A 41 -0.44 6.98 14.98
C ASP A 41 -0.62 6.30 13.61
N GLY A 42 0.42 5.59 13.16
CA GLY A 42 0.39 4.83 11.90
C GLY A 42 -0.59 3.66 11.94
N ARG A 43 -0.72 2.98 13.09
CA ARG A 43 -1.69 1.89 13.28
C ARG A 43 -3.11 2.43 13.18
N THR A 44 -3.40 3.53 13.88
CA THR A 44 -4.71 4.20 13.81
C THR A 44 -5.04 4.63 12.38
N ALA A 45 -4.08 5.19 11.65
CA ALA A 45 -4.28 5.57 10.25
C ALA A 45 -4.59 4.35 9.36
N VAL A 46 -3.86 3.23 9.52
CA VAL A 46 -4.11 1.99 8.77
C VAL A 46 -5.49 1.41 9.06
N GLU A 47 -5.91 1.39 10.33
CA GLU A 47 -7.24 0.89 10.71
C GLU A 47 -8.37 1.76 10.16
N ALA A 48 -8.20 3.09 10.14
CA ALA A 48 -9.15 4.00 9.53
C ALA A 48 -9.26 3.77 8.00
N LEU A 49 -8.12 3.60 7.31
CA LEU A 49 -8.12 3.29 5.87
C LEU A 49 -8.71 1.90 5.58
N ASP A 50 -8.52 0.93 6.48
CA ASP A 50 -9.13 -0.39 6.38
C ASP A 50 -10.66 -0.34 6.51
N ALA A 51 -11.19 0.55 7.35
CA ALA A 51 -12.63 0.82 7.41
C ALA A 51 -13.14 1.44 6.09
N VAL A 52 -12.46 2.46 5.58
CA VAL A 52 -12.82 3.11 4.31
C VAL A 52 -12.87 2.12 3.14
N ARG A 53 -11.88 1.21 3.03
CA ARG A 53 -11.91 0.21 1.94
C ARG A 53 -13.11 -0.73 2.06
N ARG A 54 -13.51 -1.12 3.28
CA ARG A 54 -14.67 -1.99 3.51
C ARG A 54 -15.97 -1.30 3.13
N GLU A 55 -16.13 -0.03 3.52
CA GLU A 55 -17.27 0.81 3.12
C GLU A 55 -17.37 0.94 1.59
N ARG A 56 -16.23 0.98 0.90
CA ARG A 56 -16.16 1.00 -0.57
C ARG A 56 -16.37 -0.37 -1.24
N GLY A 57 -16.60 -1.43 -0.46
CA GLY A 57 -16.82 -2.79 -0.95
C GLY A 57 -15.54 -3.53 -1.36
N ILE A 58 -14.36 -3.05 -0.92
CA ILE A 58 -13.06 -3.62 -1.31
C ILE A 58 -12.62 -4.68 -0.30
N SER A 59 -12.82 -5.94 -0.65
CA SER A 59 -12.46 -7.10 0.18
C SER A 59 -11.08 -7.68 -0.13
N GLY A 60 -10.56 -7.47 -1.34
CA GLY A 60 -9.29 -8.01 -1.82
C GLY A 60 -8.27 -6.93 -2.18
N ARG A 61 -7.03 -7.35 -2.46
CA ARG A 61 -5.92 -6.52 -2.95
C ARG A 61 -5.14 -7.30 -4.01
N PRO A 62 -4.54 -6.65 -5.02
CA PRO A 62 -4.62 -5.21 -5.27
C PRO A 62 -5.98 -4.79 -5.88
N VAL A 63 -6.37 -3.54 -5.67
CA VAL A 63 -7.49 -2.88 -6.37
C VAL A 63 -7.02 -1.47 -6.72
N PHE A 64 -7.31 -1.06 -7.95
CA PHE A 64 -7.00 0.26 -8.47
C PHE A 64 -8.29 0.98 -8.85
N ASP A 65 -8.29 2.30 -8.76
CA ASP A 65 -9.39 3.17 -9.18
C ASP A 65 -8.79 4.22 -10.12
N ILE A 66 -9.23 4.23 -11.37
CA ILE A 66 -8.79 5.14 -12.42
C ILE A 66 -10.04 5.88 -12.91
N GLU A 67 -10.22 7.11 -12.43
CA GLU A 67 -11.41 7.96 -12.73
C GLU A 67 -12.76 7.22 -12.57
N GLY A 68 -12.93 6.46 -11.48
CA GLY A 68 -14.17 5.72 -11.20
C GLY A 68 -14.23 4.32 -11.83
N GLN A 69 -13.31 3.99 -12.74
CA GLN A 69 -13.12 2.63 -13.23
C GLN A 69 -12.27 1.83 -12.24
N ARG A 70 -12.88 0.84 -11.59
CA ARG A 70 -12.18 -0.06 -10.66
C ARG A 70 -11.59 -1.28 -11.36
N ILE A 71 -10.31 -1.54 -11.12
CA ILE A 71 -9.58 -2.71 -11.61
C ILE A 71 -9.25 -3.60 -10.42
N PHE A 72 -9.74 -4.84 -10.44
CA PHE A 72 -9.56 -5.80 -9.35
C PHE A 72 -8.47 -6.82 -9.68
N GLY A 73 -7.57 -7.06 -8.74
CA GLY A 73 -6.49 -8.03 -8.88
C GLY A 73 -5.32 -7.50 -9.71
N ALA A 74 -4.26 -8.32 -9.78
CA ALA A 74 -3.12 -8.05 -10.63
C ALA A 74 -3.50 -8.33 -12.09
N GLN A 75 -3.89 -7.29 -12.82
CA GLN A 75 -4.22 -7.36 -14.24
C GLN A 75 -2.98 -7.14 -15.11
N SER A 76 -3.10 -7.40 -16.42
CA SER A 76 -2.04 -7.12 -17.38
C SER A 76 -1.86 -5.62 -17.59
N PHE A 77 -0.68 -5.23 -18.10
CA PHE A 77 -0.38 -3.85 -18.48
C PHE A 77 -1.45 -3.25 -19.41
N ASP A 78 -1.87 -3.99 -20.44
CA ASP A 78 -2.85 -3.52 -21.42
C ASP A 78 -4.19 -3.09 -20.79
N VAL A 79 -4.63 -3.76 -19.72
CA VAL A 79 -5.86 -3.39 -19.00
C VAL A 79 -5.71 -2.02 -18.33
N PHE A 80 -4.53 -1.74 -17.76
CA PHE A 80 -4.23 -0.45 -17.17
C PHE A 80 -4.07 0.65 -18.23
N ASP A 81 -3.35 0.36 -19.33
CA ASP A 81 -3.15 1.31 -20.43
C ASP A 81 -4.49 1.76 -21.03
N GLN A 82 -5.41 0.82 -21.30
CA GLN A 82 -6.75 1.13 -21.79
C GLN A 82 -7.55 2.00 -20.81
N ALA A 83 -7.53 1.65 -19.52
CA ALA A 83 -8.26 2.42 -18.50
C ALA A 83 -7.73 3.86 -18.38
N ILE A 84 -6.41 4.06 -18.46
CA ILE A 84 -5.78 5.37 -18.41
C ILE A 84 -6.13 6.18 -19.68
N GLN A 85 -6.02 5.58 -20.86
CA GLN A 85 -6.38 6.26 -22.12
C GLN A 85 -7.85 6.70 -22.13
N GLN A 86 -8.74 5.87 -21.59
CA GLN A 86 -10.15 6.21 -21.45
C GLN A 86 -10.36 7.37 -20.46
N ALA A 87 -9.70 7.35 -19.31
CA ALA A 87 -9.74 8.44 -18.34
C ALA A 87 -9.30 9.79 -18.96
N MET A 88 -8.17 9.81 -19.67
CA MET A 88 -7.65 11.00 -20.34
C MET A 88 -8.55 11.51 -21.47
N SER A 89 -9.31 10.63 -22.12
CA SER A 89 -10.25 11.03 -23.19
C SER A 89 -11.53 11.67 -22.63
N ASN A 90 -11.95 11.30 -21.42
CA ASN A 90 -13.16 11.80 -20.76
C ASN A 90 -12.96 13.17 -20.07
N GLU A 91 -11.73 13.67 -19.98
CA GLU A 91 -11.40 14.99 -19.44
C GLU A 91 -11.61 16.16 -20.43
N GLN A 92 -12.07 15.88 -21.66
CA GLN A 92 -12.34 16.85 -22.73
C GLN A 92 -13.84 17.16 -22.84
#